data_AF-A0A8T3A514-F1
#
_entry.id   AF-A0A8T3A514-F1
#
_cell.length_a   1.000
_cell.length_b   1.000
_cell.length_c   1.000
_cell.angle_alpha   90.00
_cell.angle_beta   90.00
_cell.angle_gamma   90.00
#
_symmetry.space_group_name_H-M   'P 1'
#
loop_
_entity.id
_entity.type
_entity.pdbx_description
1 polymer ?
#
loop_
_entity_poly.entity_id
_entity_poly.type
_entity_poly.pdbx_seq_one_letter_code
_entity_poly.pdbx_strand_id
1 'polypeptide(L)'
;MYCNYAHNIGFSVRKDHHGFWANSRKIKSKDFVCSKSGFKKGIDLNSNSKYRRANTRTGCPALVRFSVSQDGVWKVQKHIESHNHELAKLKDQYLLISCKNISDDKALVLKFMTEAGIRTVDTFT
;
A
#
# COMPACT_ATOMS: atom_id res chain seq x y z
N MET A 1 -3.92 7.80 8.61
CA MET A 1 -3.13 9.05 8.54
C MET A 1 -2.20 9.07 7.33
N TYR A 2 -1.13 8.28 7.27
CA TYR A 2 -0.17 8.33 6.14
C TYR A 2 -0.76 7.94 4.77
N CYS A 3 -1.69 6.98 4.73
CA CYS A 3 -2.40 6.66 3.49
C CYS A 3 -3.16 7.87 2.91
N ASN A 4 -3.75 8.72 3.75
CA ASN A 4 -4.47 9.91 3.29
C ASN A 4 -3.50 10.94 2.70
N TYR A 5 -2.36 11.16 3.38
CA TYR A 5 -1.27 11.98 2.85
C TYR A 5 -0.82 11.49 1.48
N ALA A 6 -0.51 10.19 1.35
CA ALA A 6 -0.05 9.62 0.10
C ALA A 6 -1.09 9.71 -1.02
N HIS A 7 -2.38 9.51 -0.69
CA HIS A 7 -3.47 9.67 -1.64
C HIS A 7 -3.51 11.11 -2.20
N ASN A 8 -3.48 12.11 -1.32
CA ASN A 8 -3.50 13.52 -1.70
C ASN A 8 -2.28 13.94 -2.52
N ILE A 9 -1.10 13.39 -2.21
CA ILE A 9 0.13 13.62 -2.97
C ILE A 9 0.14 12.87 -4.32
N GLY A 10 -0.63 11.77 -4.44
CA GLY A 10 -0.77 11.04 -5.69
C GLY A 10 0.05 9.76 -5.79
N PHE A 11 0.36 9.08 -4.69
CA PHE A 11 1.00 7.76 -4.73
C PHE A 11 0.31 6.73 -3.85
N SER A 12 0.55 5.46 -4.18
CA SER A 12 0.09 4.35 -3.36
C SER A 12 1.14 3.96 -2.31
N VAL A 13 0.69 3.57 -1.12
CA VAL A 13 1.52 3.12 0.01
C VAL A 13 1.52 1.60 0.10
N ARG A 14 2.67 1.03 0.48
CA ARG A 14 2.83 -0.37 0.83
C ARG A 14 3.41 -0.48 2.25
N LYS A 15 2.90 -1.42 3.04
CA LYS A 15 3.53 -1.81 4.31
C LYS A 15 4.84 -2.54 4.01
N ASP A 16 5.92 -2.12 4.64
CA ASP A 16 7.22 -2.75 4.47
C ASP A 16 7.74 -3.27 5.82
N HIS A 17 9.04 -3.11 6.09
CA HIS A 17 9.68 -3.62 7.29
C HIS A 17 9.01 -3.12 8.59
N HIS A 18 9.13 -3.93 9.64
CA HIS A 18 8.74 -3.55 11.00
C HIS A 18 9.73 -4.14 11.99
N GLY A 19 10.07 -3.35 13.00
CA GLY A 19 10.92 -3.75 14.10
C GLY A 19 10.10 -4.07 15.34
N PHE A 20 10.61 -4.96 16.18
CA PHE A 20 10.06 -5.27 17.49
C PHE A 20 11.02 -4.85 18.60
N TRP A 21 10.48 -4.61 19.79
CA TRP A 21 11.29 -4.45 20.99
C TRP A 21 11.90 -5.80 21.40
N ALA A 22 13.15 -5.78 21.90
CA ALA A 22 13.83 -6.99 22.34
C ALA A 22 12.98 -7.77 23.35
N ASN A 23 12.97 -9.10 23.23
CA ASN A 23 12.24 -10.01 24.11
C ASN A 23 10.72 -9.74 24.21
N SER A 24 10.13 -9.03 23.24
CA SER A 24 8.69 -8.78 23.19
C SER A 24 8.16 -8.87 21.77
N ARG A 25 6.86 -9.10 21.63
CA ARG A 25 6.15 -8.99 20.35
C ARG A 25 5.56 -7.59 20.12
N LYS A 26 6.00 -6.58 20.90
CA LYS A 26 5.54 -5.20 20.74
C LYS A 26 6.28 -4.53 19.58
N ILE A 27 5.53 -3.92 18.67
CA ILE A 27 6.09 -3.18 17.54
C ILE A 27 6.89 -2.00 18.09
N LYS A 28 8.15 -1.90 17.67
CA LYS A 28 9.05 -0.78 17.94
C LYS A 28 9.07 0.20 16.78
N SER A 29 8.95 -0.30 15.55
CA SER A 29 8.93 0.56 14.36
C SER A 29 8.13 -0.06 13.22
N LYS A 30 7.59 0.80 12.35
CA LYS A 30 6.87 0.38 11.14
C LYS A 30 7.19 1.29 9.97
N ASP A 31 7.56 0.67 8.86
CA ASP A 31 7.83 1.37 7.60
C ASP A 31 6.64 1.28 6.65
N PHE A 32 6.33 2.43 6.05
CA PHE A 32 5.39 2.56 4.96
C PHE A 32 6.10 3.21 3.78
N VAL A 33 6.16 2.50 2.66
CA VAL A 33 6.93 2.90 1.48
C VAL A 33 6.00 3.18 0.30
N CYS A 34 6.49 3.91 -0.70
CA CYS A 34 5.80 4.01 -1.98
C CYS A 34 5.58 2.62 -2.62
N SER A 35 4.47 2.42 -3.35
CA SER A 35 4.18 1.18 -4.08
C SER A 35 5.26 0.80 -5.09
N LYS A 36 5.95 1.81 -5.66
CA LYS A 36 7.08 1.63 -6.57
C LYS A 36 8.43 1.46 -5.87
N SER A 37 8.46 1.36 -4.53
CA SER A 37 9.70 1.24 -3.76
C SER A 37 10.38 -0.14 -3.92
N GLY A 38 11.72 -0.11 -3.85
CA GLY A 38 12.60 -1.26 -4.01
C GLY A 38 12.61 -1.80 -5.44
N PHE A 39 13.17 -2.99 -5.62
CA PHE A 39 13.15 -3.71 -6.89
C PHE A 39 12.50 -5.07 -6.66
N LYS A 40 11.73 -5.56 -7.63
CA LYS A 40 11.21 -6.93 -7.57
C LYS A 40 12.40 -7.87 -7.76
N LYS A 41 12.51 -8.91 -6.93
CA LYS A 41 13.47 -10.00 -7.19
C LYS A 41 13.20 -10.56 -8.59
N GLY A 42 14.28 -10.96 -9.29
CA GLY A 42 14.22 -11.45 -10.66
C GLY A 42 13.16 -12.54 -10.85
N ILE A 43 12.76 -12.74 -12.10
CA ILE A 43 11.80 -13.79 -12.45
C ILE A 43 12.40 -15.14 -12.06
N ASP A 44 11.77 -15.81 -11.10
CA ASP A 44 12.04 -17.22 -10.88
C ASP A 44 11.44 -18.01 -12.05
N LEU A 45 12.31 -18.42 -12.98
CA LEU A 45 11.94 -19.19 -14.16
C LEU A 45 11.37 -20.56 -13.80
N ASN A 46 11.62 -21.05 -12.57
CA ASN A 46 11.12 -22.32 -12.07
C ASN A 46 9.74 -22.20 -11.36
N SER A 47 9.20 -20.98 -11.25
CA SER A 47 7.90 -20.75 -10.64
C SER A 47 6.76 -21.06 -11.63
N ASN A 48 6.02 -22.15 -11.37
CA ASN A 48 4.79 -22.58 -12.05
C ASN A 48 3.58 -21.63 -11.83
N SER A 49 3.82 -20.35 -11.53
CA SER A 49 2.76 -19.37 -11.30
C SER A 49 2.05 -19.02 -12.61
N LYS A 50 0.76 -19.40 -12.72
CA LYS A 50 -0.12 -19.05 -13.85
C LYS A 50 -0.37 -17.53 -14.00
N TYR A 51 -0.15 -16.75 -12.94
CA TYR A 51 -0.35 -15.29 -12.96
C TYR A 51 0.80 -14.54 -12.29
N ARG A 52 1.48 -13.70 -13.06
CA ARG A 52 2.59 -12.86 -12.59
C ARG A 52 2.17 -11.40 -12.56
N ARG A 53 2.08 -10.79 -11.38
CA ARG A 53 1.87 -9.33 -11.25
C ARG A 53 3.00 -8.59 -11.98
N ALA A 54 2.61 -7.59 -12.79
CA ALA A 54 3.53 -6.69 -13.47
C ALA A 54 4.55 -6.08 -12.48
N ASN A 55 5.79 -5.91 -12.93
CA ASN A 55 6.81 -5.25 -12.11
C ASN A 55 6.64 -3.73 -12.20
N THR A 56 6.03 -3.14 -11.19
CA THR A 56 5.82 -1.69 -11.09
C THR A 56 6.84 -0.98 -10.19
N ARG A 57 7.84 -1.72 -9.67
CA ARG A 57 8.83 -1.20 -8.73
C ARG A 57 10.00 -0.57 -9.47
N THR A 58 10.25 0.72 -9.21
CA THR A 58 11.28 1.55 -9.85
C THR A 58 12.44 1.89 -8.92
N GLY A 59 12.51 1.30 -7.73
CA GLY A 59 13.49 1.69 -6.71
C GLY A 59 13.14 2.99 -5.99
N CYS A 60 11.87 3.38 -5.96
CA CYS A 60 11.45 4.65 -5.35
C CYS A 60 11.86 4.75 -3.86
N PRO A 61 12.55 5.82 -3.43
CA PRO A 61 13.07 5.94 -2.07
C PRO A 61 12.04 6.48 -1.07
N ALA A 62 10.89 7.00 -1.55
CA ALA A 62 9.87 7.59 -0.71
C ALA A 62 9.35 6.61 0.35
N LEU A 63 9.43 7.02 1.62
CA LEU A 63 9.01 6.24 2.78
C LEU A 63 8.75 7.11 4.00
N VAL A 64 7.93 6.61 4.90
CA VAL A 64 7.88 7.05 6.29
C VAL A 64 8.16 5.88 7.22
N ARG A 65 8.98 6.11 8.22
CA ARG A 65 9.22 5.19 9.33
C ARG A 65 8.62 5.79 10.58
N PHE A 66 7.71 5.05 11.21
CA PHE A 66 7.24 5.38 12.54
C PHE A 66 7.99 4.55 13.58
N SER A 67 8.29 5.16 14.71
CA SER A 67 8.73 4.48 15.93
C SER A 67 7.63 4.54 16.98
N VAL A 68 7.51 3.50 17.79
CA VAL A 68 6.56 3.40 18.89
C VAL A 68 7.33 3.39 20.20
N SER A 69 7.04 4.34 21.09
CA SER A 69 7.62 4.33 22.45
C SER A 69 7.11 3.14 23.25
N GLN A 70 7.73 2.85 24.39
CA GLN A 70 7.26 1.78 25.28
C GLN A 70 5.85 2.05 25.82
N ASP A 71 5.48 3.32 25.93
CA ASP A 71 4.15 3.82 26.32
C ASP A 71 3.12 3.78 25.16
N GLY A 72 3.51 3.28 23.98
CA GLY A 72 2.62 3.15 22.83
C GLY A 72 2.46 4.41 21.97
N VAL A 73 3.24 5.47 22.24
CA VAL A 73 3.17 6.72 21.47
C VAL A 73 3.91 6.57 20.15
N TRP A 74 3.21 6.83 19.04
CA TRP A 74 3.77 6.79 17.70
C TRP A 74 4.43 8.13 17.35
N LYS A 75 5.66 8.07 16.84
CA LYS A 75 6.42 9.23 16.36
C LYS A 75 6.99 8.96 14.98
N VAL A 76 7.10 9.99 14.14
CA VAL A 76 7.82 9.88 12.86
C VAL A 76 9.31 9.87 13.17
N GLN A 77 9.99 8.79 12.80
CA GLN A 77 11.44 8.64 12.95
C GLN A 77 12.19 9.05 11.69
N LYS A 78 11.62 8.77 10.51
CA LYS A 78 12.22 9.11 9.21
C LYS A 78 11.12 9.39 8.21
N HIS A 79 11.28 10.44 7.41
CA HIS A 79 10.39 10.76 6.30
C HIS A 79 11.24 11.10 5.07
N ILE A 80 11.02 10.39 3.97
CA ILE A 80 11.59 10.69 2.66
C ILE A 80 10.41 10.96 1.73
N GLU A 81 10.33 12.20 1.26
CA GLU A 81 9.27 12.65 0.35
C GLU A 81 9.66 12.54 -1.13
N SER A 82 10.96 12.40 -1.42
CA SER A 82 11.45 12.33 -2.79
C SER A 82 10.96 11.07 -3.52
N HIS A 83 10.36 11.27 -4.69
CA HIS A 83 9.98 10.21 -5.61
C HIS A 83 10.89 10.19 -6.83
N ASN A 84 11.09 9.02 -7.44
CA ASN A 84 11.86 8.87 -8.69
C ASN A 84 10.97 8.56 -9.89
N HIS A 85 9.67 8.83 -9.77
CA HIS A 85 8.67 8.59 -10.77
C HIS A 85 7.58 9.66 -10.66
N GLU A 86 6.83 9.84 -11.73
CA GLU A 86 5.66 10.73 -11.72
C GLU A 86 4.61 10.25 -10.73
N LEU A 87 4.00 11.22 -10.05
CA LEU A 87 2.86 11.02 -9.16
C LEU A 87 1.57 11.09 -9.98
N ALA A 88 0.52 10.42 -9.48
CA ALA A 88 -0.79 10.49 -10.09
C ALA A 88 -1.34 11.91 -10.02
N LYS A 89 -1.91 12.39 -11.14
CA LYS A 89 -2.64 13.65 -11.18
C LYS A 89 -3.89 13.54 -10.31
N LEU A 90 -4.40 14.66 -9.81
CA LEU A 90 -5.64 14.73 -9.02
C LEU A 90 -6.79 13.93 -9.65
N LYS A 91 -6.98 14.11 -10.96
CA LYS A 91 -8.01 13.39 -11.72
C LYS A 91 -7.82 11.87 -11.73
N ASP A 92 -6.61 11.36 -11.52
CA ASP A 92 -6.27 9.94 -11.58
C ASP A 92 -6.06 9.33 -10.18
N GLN A 93 -6.22 10.11 -9.10
CA GLN A 93 -6.00 9.63 -7.72
C GLN A 93 -6.95 8.49 -7.34
N TYR A 94 -8.15 8.44 -7.92
CA TYR A 94 -9.12 7.35 -7.71
C TYR A 94 -8.60 5.97 -8.18
N LEU A 95 -7.57 5.95 -9.05
CA LEU A 95 -6.92 4.72 -9.51
C LEU A 95 -5.89 4.19 -8.50
N LEU A 96 -5.48 4.99 -7.50
CA LEU A 96 -4.54 4.57 -6.47
C LEU A 96 -5.16 3.48 -5.58
N ILE A 97 -4.48 2.33 -5.50
CA ILE A 97 -5.04 1.10 -4.94
C ILE A 97 -4.96 1.09 -3.41
N SER A 98 -3.92 1.68 -2.82
CA SER A 98 -3.61 1.50 -1.39
C SER A 98 -4.51 2.28 -0.42
N CYS A 99 -5.36 3.17 -0.94
CA CYS A 99 -6.12 4.13 -0.14
C CYS A 99 -7.61 4.12 -0.49
N LYS A 100 -8.09 3.08 -1.19
CA LYS A 100 -9.52 2.90 -1.44
C LYS A 100 -10.20 2.47 -0.14
N ASN A 101 -10.86 3.42 0.53
CA ASN A 101 -11.83 3.09 1.56
C ASN A 101 -13.17 2.83 0.86
N ILE A 102 -13.67 1.60 0.95
CA ILE A 102 -15.02 1.25 0.52
C ILE A 102 -15.95 1.71 1.64
N SER A 103 -16.93 2.57 1.33
CA SER A 103 -17.97 2.92 2.31
C SER A 103 -18.86 1.71 2.57
N ASP A 104 -19.47 1.63 3.75
CA ASP A 104 -20.33 0.50 4.12
C ASP A 104 -21.45 0.28 3.10
N ASP A 105 -22.06 1.35 2.59
CA ASP A 105 -23.08 1.27 1.53
C ASP A 105 -22.54 0.60 0.25
N LYS A 106 -21.32 0.96 -0.17
CA LYS A 106 -20.69 0.36 -1.36
C LYS A 106 -20.32 -1.11 -1.09
N ALA A 107 -19.93 -1.44 0.14
CA ALA A 107 -19.67 -2.83 0.54
C ALA A 107 -20.96 -3.67 0.53
N LEU A 108 -22.08 -3.10 1.00
CA LEU A 108 -23.39 -3.74 0.97
C LEU A 108 -23.86 -3.99 -0.47
N VAL A 109 -23.73 -3.00 -1.35
CA VAL A 109 -24.06 -3.17 -2.78
C VAL A 109 -23.23 -4.30 -3.41
N LEU A 110 -21.91 -4.34 -3.15
CA LEU A 110 -21.05 -5.42 -3.64
C LEU A 110 -21.48 -6.79 -3.10
N LYS A 111 -21.89 -6.86 -1.83
CA LYS A 111 -22.40 -8.08 -1.20
C LYS A 111 -23.68 -8.58 -1.90
N PHE A 112 -24.66 -7.71 -2.12
CA PHE A 112 -25.90 -8.05 -2.83
C PHE A 112 -25.64 -8.47 -4.28
N MET A 113 -24.72 -7.79 -4.98
CA MET A 113 -24.32 -8.17 -6.34
C MET A 113 -23.74 -9.59 -6.37
N THR A 114 -22.87 -9.94 -5.42
CA THR A 114 -22.34 -11.30 -5.31
C THR A 114 -23.41 -12.34 -4.94
N GLU A 115 -24.36 -12.01 -4.08
CA GLU A 115 -25.50 -12.88 -3.74
C GLU A 115 -26.41 -13.13 -4.95
N ALA A 116 -26.56 -12.12 -5.82
CA ALA A 116 -27.31 -12.22 -7.08
C ALA A 116 -26.52 -12.91 -8.21
N GLY A 117 -25.31 -13.43 -7.94
CA GLY A 117 -24.48 -14.13 -8.93
C GLY A 117 -23.72 -13.23 -9.91
N ILE A 118 -23.70 -11.90 -9.69
CA ILE A 118 -22.95 -10.95 -10.50
C ILE A 118 -21.51 -10.88 -9.98
N ARG A 119 -20.54 -11.25 -10.83
CA ARG A 119 -19.13 -11.23 -10.43
C ARG A 119 -18.61 -9.78 -10.43
N THR A 120 -17.88 -9.42 -9.39
CA THR A 120 -17.30 -8.08 -9.20
C THR A 120 -16.18 -7.72 -10.19
N VAL A 121 -15.78 -8.65 -11.05
CA VAL A 121 -14.81 -8.41 -12.14
C VAL A 121 -15.48 -7.86 -13.40
N ASP A 122 -16.80 -8.02 -13.54
CA ASP A 122 -17.55 -7.64 -14.74
C ASP A 122 -18.06 -6.18 -14.65
N THR A 123 -17.85 -5.49 -13.51
CA THR A 123 -18.39 -4.14 -13.23
C THR A 123 -17.44 -2.98 -13.51
N PHE A 124 -16.20 -3.25 -13.94
CA PHE A 124 -15.24 -2.22 -14.35
C PHE A 124 -14.69 -2.54 -15.75
N THR A 125 -15.55 -2.40 -16.75
CA THR A 125 -15.13 -2.31 -18.16
C THR A 125 -15.39 -0.89 -18.64
#